data_AF-A0A965AKK9-F1
#
_entry.id   AF-A0A965AKK9-F1
#
_cell.length_a   1.000
_cell.length_b   1.000
_cell.length_c   1.000
_cell.angle_alpha   90.00
_cell.angle_beta   90.00
_cell.angle_gamma   90.00
#
_symmetry.space_group_name_H-M   'P 1'
#
loop_
_entity.id
_entity.type
_entity.pdbx_description
1 polymer ?
#
loop_
_entity_poly.entity_id
_entity_poly.type
_entity_poly.pdbx_seq_one_letter_code
_entity_poly.pdbx_strand_id
1 'polypeptide(L)'
;DLSGAVTLANAVIEHCGRRVNWVHLPVLDTSEDAFFAPLAALKPEGARIYLGMIHNMDGFPERLGAARKYLPDFGLGAFCGFGREPVETLPRILDDHLNAAEIAGF
;
A
#
# COMPACT_ATOMS: atom_id res chain seq x y z
N ASP A 1 1.01 -2.73 13.76
CA ASP A 1 2.02 -2.41 12.72
C ASP A 1 1.76 -3.30 11.51
N LEU A 2 2.65 -3.33 10.52
CA LEU A 2 2.55 -4.19 9.34
C LEU A 2 3.13 -5.60 9.52
N SER A 3 3.58 -6.00 10.71
CA SER A 3 4.30 -7.26 10.94
C SER A 3 3.55 -8.50 10.46
N GLY A 4 2.24 -8.58 10.74
CA GLY A 4 1.41 -9.69 10.28
C GLY A 4 1.24 -9.72 8.75
N ALA A 5 1.04 -8.56 8.12
CA ALA A 5 0.88 -8.45 6.68
C ALA A 5 2.17 -8.83 5.93
N VAL A 6 3.32 -8.37 6.42
CA VAL A 6 4.64 -8.72 5.86
C VAL A 6 4.93 -10.21 6.02
N THR A 7 4.67 -10.78 7.21
CA THR A 7 4.86 -12.21 7.46
C THR A 7 4.03 -13.07 6.51
N LEU A 8 2.74 -12.72 6.35
CA LEU A 8 1.85 -13.45 5.45
C LEU A 8 2.26 -13.28 3.99
N ALA A 9 2.64 -12.07 3.57
CA ALA A 9 3.09 -11.81 2.20
C ALA A 9 4.31 -12.66 1.85
N ASN A 10 5.33 -12.66 2.71
CA ASN A 10 6.53 -13.47 2.50
C ASN A 10 6.19 -14.96 2.41
N ALA A 11 5.36 -15.48 3.32
CA ALA A 11 4.97 -16.90 3.31
C ALA A 11 4.17 -17.28 2.04
N VAL A 12 3.28 -16.40 1.56
CA VAL A 12 2.52 -16.64 0.32
C VAL A 12 3.46 -16.64 -0.89
N ILE A 13 4.37 -15.66 -0.97
CA ILE A 13 5.35 -15.57 -2.07
C ILE A 13 6.21 -16.83 -2.12
N GLU A 14 6.72 -17.27 -0.96
CA GLU A 14 7.60 -18.43 -0.86
C GLU A 14 6.88 -19.77 -1.16
N HIS A 15 5.62 -19.93 -0.74
CA HIS A 15 4.98 -21.24 -0.69
C HIS A 15 3.82 -21.45 -1.66
N CYS A 16 3.36 -20.44 -2.41
CA CYS A 16 2.17 -20.61 -3.27
C CYS A 16 2.40 -21.50 -4.52
N GLY A 17 3.63 -21.96 -4.77
CA GLY A 17 3.97 -22.90 -5.84
C GLY A 17 3.84 -22.31 -7.26
N ARG A 18 3.66 -20.99 -7.38
CA ARG A 18 3.58 -20.26 -8.66
C ARG A 18 4.25 -18.91 -8.52
N ARG A 19 4.57 -18.27 -9.65
CA ARG A 19 5.06 -16.89 -9.64
C ARG A 19 3.98 -15.93 -9.13
N VAL A 20 4.34 -15.12 -8.14
CA VAL A 20 3.54 -13.97 -7.71
C VAL A 20 4.01 -12.74 -8.49
N ASN A 21 3.12 -12.13 -9.28
CA ASN A 21 3.48 -10.93 -10.06
C ASN A 21 3.36 -9.65 -9.23
N TRP A 22 2.43 -9.61 -8.29
CA TRP A 22 2.23 -8.47 -7.41
C TRP A 22 1.51 -8.85 -6.11
N VAL A 23 1.72 -8.05 -5.07
CA VAL A 23 1.06 -8.18 -3.76
C VAL A 23 0.52 -6.81 -3.34
N HIS A 24 -0.73 -6.76 -2.91
CA HIS A 24 -1.34 -5.56 -2.34
C HIS A 24 -1.44 -5.70 -0.81
N LEU A 25 -0.82 -4.79 -0.07
CA LEU A 25 -0.84 -4.78 1.39
C LEU A 25 -1.71 -3.63 1.92
N PRO A 26 -2.65 -3.89 2.85
CA PRO A 26 -3.45 -2.82 3.44
C PRO A 26 -2.61 -1.99 4.41
N VAL A 27 -2.73 -0.68 4.33
CA VAL A 27 -2.08 0.28 5.24
C VAL A 27 -3.19 1.03 5.98
N LEU A 28 -3.02 1.25 7.30
CA LEU A 28 -3.96 2.07 8.06
C LEU A 28 -3.77 3.56 7.77
N ASP A 29 -4.76 4.37 8.09
CA ASP A 29 -4.66 5.83 7.99
C ASP A 29 -3.77 6.38 9.13
N THR A 30 -2.45 6.20 9.02
CA THR A 30 -1.45 6.63 10.00
C THR A 30 -0.10 6.86 9.34
N SER A 31 0.70 7.79 9.87
CA SER A 31 2.10 8.03 9.47
C SER A 31 3.10 7.61 10.55
N GLU A 32 2.68 6.82 11.54
CA GLU A 32 3.54 6.32 12.61
C GLU A 32 4.69 5.45 12.07
N ASP A 33 5.93 5.86 12.32
CA ASP A 33 7.15 5.18 11.85
C ASP A 33 7.19 3.69 12.20
N ALA A 34 6.83 3.34 13.44
CA ALA A 34 6.76 1.96 13.93
C ALA A 34 5.72 1.10 13.21
N PHE A 35 4.67 1.71 12.64
CA PHE A 35 3.69 0.98 11.83
C PHE A 35 4.32 0.45 10.54
N PHE A 36 5.23 1.23 9.93
CA PHE A 36 5.88 0.92 8.65
C PHE A 36 7.20 0.16 8.77
N ALA A 37 7.88 0.22 9.92
CA ALA A 37 9.15 -0.45 10.16
C ALA A 37 9.22 -1.92 9.70
N PRO A 38 8.16 -2.75 9.84
CA PRO A 38 8.19 -4.13 9.38
C PRO A 38 8.37 -4.30 7.86
N LEU A 39 8.09 -3.28 7.03
CA LEU A 39 8.28 -3.34 5.58
C LEU A 39 9.74 -3.65 5.18
N ALA A 40 10.71 -3.30 6.03
CA ALA A 40 12.13 -3.62 5.80
C ALA A 40 12.40 -5.14 5.75
N ALA A 41 11.49 -5.97 6.27
CA ALA A 41 11.60 -7.43 6.25
C ALA A 41 10.85 -8.08 5.08
N LEU A 42 10.24 -7.29 4.18
CA LEU A 42 9.51 -7.81 3.04
C LEU A 42 10.47 -8.46 2.02
N LYS A 43 10.08 -9.62 1.48
CA LYS A 43 10.84 -10.40 0.49
C LYS A 43 9.97 -10.59 -0.75
N PRO A 44 9.96 -9.63 -1.69
CA PRO A 44 9.02 -9.67 -2.81
C PRO A 44 9.30 -10.76 -3.86
N GLU A 45 10.55 -11.26 -3.94
CA GLU A 45 10.99 -12.26 -4.93
C GLU A 45 10.56 -11.95 -6.38
N GLY A 46 10.62 -10.67 -6.76
CA GLY A 46 10.23 -10.18 -8.08
C GLY A 46 8.75 -9.81 -8.23
N ALA A 47 7.93 -9.96 -7.20
CA ALA A 47 6.58 -9.41 -7.15
C ALA A 47 6.62 -7.88 -6.98
N ARG A 48 5.77 -7.15 -7.70
CA ARG A 48 5.55 -5.72 -7.47
C ARG A 48 4.69 -5.51 -6.22
N ILE A 49 5.15 -4.67 -5.31
CA ILE A 49 4.39 -4.35 -4.09
C ILE A 49 3.50 -3.14 -4.36
N TYR A 50 2.24 -3.24 -3.93
CA TYR A 50 1.28 -2.15 -3.88
C TYR A 50 0.87 -1.91 -2.43
N LEU A 51 0.93 -0.67 -1.98
CA LEU A 51 0.44 -0.27 -0.67
C LEU A 51 -0.93 0.38 -0.82
N GLY A 52 -1.92 -0.26 -0.21
CA GLY A 52 -3.28 0.25 -0.08
C GLY A 52 -3.32 1.35 0.96
N MET A 53 -2.92 2.55 0.57
CA MET A 53 -2.74 3.68 1.49
C MET A 53 -3.46 4.95 1.07
N ILE A 54 -4.27 4.89 0.00
CA ILE A 54 -5.19 5.98 -0.39
C ILE A 54 -6.50 5.76 0.38
N HIS A 55 -6.66 6.52 1.47
CA HIS A 55 -7.88 6.62 2.28
C HIS A 55 -8.62 7.92 1.99
N ASN A 56 -7.82 8.97 1.96
CA ASN A 56 -8.09 10.38 1.73
C ASN A 56 -6.72 11.02 1.42
N MET A 57 -6.73 12.31 1.08
CA MET A 57 -5.50 13.06 0.82
C MET A 57 -4.91 13.72 2.08
N ASP A 58 -5.66 13.72 3.19
CA ASP A 58 -5.19 14.25 4.47
C ASP A 58 -4.07 13.36 5.01
N GLY A 59 -2.91 13.98 5.30
CA GLY A 59 -1.75 13.25 5.80
C GLY A 59 -1.12 12.27 4.80
N PHE A 60 -1.57 12.25 3.54
CA PHE A 60 -1.05 11.33 2.52
C PHE A 60 0.46 11.53 2.26
N PRO A 61 0.99 12.76 2.09
CA PRO A 61 2.43 12.97 1.90
C PRO A 61 3.28 12.42 3.06
N GLU A 62 2.82 12.58 4.30
CA GLU A 62 3.49 12.08 5.51
C GLU A 62 3.45 10.55 5.56
N ARG A 63 2.29 9.95 5.25
CA ARG A 63 2.11 8.49 5.16
C ARG A 63 3.01 7.88 4.09
N LEU A 64 3.06 8.51 2.92
CA LEU A 64 3.93 8.12 1.82
C LEU A 64 5.42 8.20 2.23
N GLY A 65 5.81 9.30 2.88
CA GLY A 65 7.17 9.49 3.39
C GLY A 65 7.56 8.43 4.41
N ALA A 66 6.68 8.10 5.36
CA ALA A 66 6.91 7.08 6.38
C ALA A 66 7.14 5.68 5.75
N ALA A 67 6.32 5.30 4.77
CA ALA A 67 6.50 4.04 4.04
C ALA A 67 7.83 4.00 3.26
N ARG A 68 8.17 5.09 2.56
CA ARG A 68 9.38 5.19 1.73
C ARG A 68 10.69 5.05 2.49
N LYS A 69 10.70 5.29 3.81
CA LYS A 69 11.88 5.02 4.65
C LYS A 69 12.28 3.54 4.65
N TYR A 70 11.30 2.64 4.52
CA TYR A 70 11.51 1.19 4.63
C TYR A 70 11.32 0.44 3.31
N LEU A 71 10.52 0.98 2.40
CA LEU A 71 10.30 0.44 1.06
C LEU A 71 10.31 1.59 0.03
N PRO A 72 11.43 1.84 -0.69
CA PRO A 72 11.55 3.04 -1.53
C PRO A 72 10.74 2.98 -2.83
N ASP A 73 10.45 1.77 -3.34
CA ASP A 73 9.71 1.55 -4.58
C ASP A 73 8.49 0.63 -4.34
N PHE A 74 7.31 1.16 -4.64
CA PHE A 74 6.01 0.48 -4.56
C PHE A 74 4.95 1.22 -5.39
N GLY A 75 3.88 0.54 -5.78
CA GLY A 75 2.68 1.15 -6.35
C GLY A 75 1.66 1.55 -5.28
N LEU A 76 0.73 2.43 -5.63
CA LEU A 76 -0.34 2.89 -4.74
C LEU A 76 -1.67 2.23 -5.07
N GLY A 77 -2.50 2.05 -4.05
CA GLY A 77 -3.90 1.66 -4.20
C GLY A 77 -4.76 2.21 -3.06
N ALA A 78 -6.07 2.05 -3.22
CA ALA A 78 -7.01 2.26 -2.14
C ALA A 78 -6.74 1.29 -0.98
N PHE A 79 -7.01 1.72 0.25
CA PHE A 79 -6.80 0.86 1.43
C PHE A 79 -7.68 -0.40 1.44
N CYS A 80 -8.84 -0.33 0.78
CA CYS A 80 -9.79 -1.42 0.63
C CYS A 80 -10.51 -1.30 -0.73
N GLY A 81 -11.29 -2.30 -1.09
CA GLY A 81 -12.12 -2.28 -2.29
C GLY A 81 -13.38 -1.42 -2.13
N PHE A 82 -13.90 -0.92 -3.25
CA PHE A 82 -15.06 -0.01 -3.28
C PHE A 82 -16.42 -0.70 -3.19
N GLY A 83 -16.47 -2.00 -2.86
CA GLY A 83 -17.71 -2.78 -2.91
C GLY A 83 -18.83 -2.31 -1.97
N ARG A 84 -18.53 -1.38 -1.06
CA ARG A 84 -19.48 -0.77 -0.11
C ARG A 84 -19.60 0.75 -0.28
N GLU A 85 -18.92 1.32 -1.27
CA GLU A 85 -18.96 2.76 -1.54
C GLU A 85 -20.19 3.13 -2.37
N PRO A 86 -20.88 4.23 -2.06
CA PRO A 86 -21.90 4.78 -2.96
C PRO A 86 -21.29 5.15 -4.31
N VAL A 87 -22.02 4.96 -5.41
CA VAL A 87 -21.51 5.25 -6.77
C VAL A 87 -21.11 6.72 -6.91
N GLU A 88 -21.81 7.61 -6.20
CA GLU A 88 -21.59 9.05 -6.20
C GLU A 88 -20.24 9.45 -5.57
N THR A 89 -19.62 8.58 -4.75
CA THR A 89 -18.30 8.85 -4.15
C THR A 89 -17.14 8.42 -5.05
N LEU A 90 -17.39 7.56 -6.05
CA LEU A 90 -16.34 7.03 -6.93
C LEU A 90 -15.55 8.10 -7.69
N PRO A 91 -16.16 9.17 -8.26
CA PRO A 91 -15.38 10.22 -8.91
C PRO A 91 -14.33 10.84 -8.00
N ARG A 92 -14.72 11.21 -6.77
CA ARG A 92 -13.79 11.76 -5.76
C ARG A 92 -12.69 10.75 -5.39
N ILE A 93 -13.03 9.48 -5.23
CA ILE A 93 -12.04 8.43 -4.94
C ILE A 93 -11.02 8.34 -6.08
N LEU A 94 -11.45 8.40 -7.34
CA LEU A 94 -10.55 8.37 -8.49
C LEU A 94 -9.70 9.64 -8.58
N ASP A 95 -10.25 10.81 -8.26
CA ASP A 95 -9.49 12.06 -8.15
C ASP A 95 -8.39 11.96 -7.08
N ASP A 96 -8.68 11.36 -5.92
CA ASP A 96 -7.68 11.08 -4.88
C ASP A 96 -6.54 10.17 -5.41
N HIS A 97 -6.84 9.22 -6.30
CA HIS A 97 -5.79 8.38 -6.91
C HIS A 97 -4.90 9.16 -7.87
N LEU A 98 -5.47 10.09 -8.64
CA LEU A 98 -4.69 10.98 -9.51
C LEU A 98 -3.77 11.88 -8.67
N ASN A 99 -4.32 12.54 -7.64
CA ASN A 99 -3.56 13.38 -6.73
C ASN A 99 -2.44 12.60 -6.03
N ALA A 100 -2.73 11.37 -5.58
CA ALA A 100 -1.74 10.50 -4.95
C ALA A 100 -0.61 10.11 -5.91
N ALA A 101 -0.92 9.84 -7.18
CA ALA A 101 0.08 9.54 -8.21
C ALA A 101 0.98 10.75 -8.50
N GLU A 102 0.40 11.96 -8.60
CA GLU A 102 1.15 13.20 -8.78
C GLU A 102 2.10 13.47 -7.61
N ILE A 103 1.61 13.38 -6.36
CA ILE A 103 2.42 13.56 -5.15
C ILE A 103 3.54 12.51 -5.07
N ALA A 104 3.25 11.27 -5.49
CA ALA A 104 4.24 10.21 -5.51
C ALA A 104 5.29 10.37 -6.62
N GLY A 105 5.01 11.18 -7.65
CA GLY A 105 5.90 11.39 -8.79
C GLY A 105 5.96 10.19 -9.73
N PHE A 106 4.82 9.53 -9.96
CA PHE A 106 4.69 8.46 -10.95
C PHE A 106 4.50 8.98 -12.38
#